data_AF-A0A8S0RTQ2-F1
#
_entry.id   AF-A0A8S0RTQ2-F1
#
_cell.length_a   1.000
_cell.length_b   1.000
_cell.length_c   1.000
_cell.angle_alpha   90.00
_cell.angle_beta   90.00
_cell.angle_gamma   90.00
#
_symmetry.space_group_name_H-M   'P 1'
#
loop_
_entity.id
_entity.type
_entity.pdbx_description
1 polymer ?
#
loop_
_entity_poly.entity_id
_entity_poly.type
_entity_poly.pdbx_seq_one_letter_code
_entity_poly.pdbx_strand_id
1 'polypeptide(L)'
;MRGDLERANLVLPSIPKEHHNSVARFLESRGMMEDALEVATDPDYRFELAIQLGKLDIAQEIAMLAQSESKWKQLGELAMSTGKLEMAEECLKQANDLSGLLLLYSSLGDAEGITQLASLAKEHGKNNVAFLCLFMLGKLEDCLQLLVESNRIPEAALMARSYLPSKASEIVALWRKDLNKINPKAAESLADPEEYPNLFEDWQIALAVESRVAETRGNYPPAAEYVQHSDRSVASLVESFRNMQVNEEEPLVNGGLDHEVPEQNEDEVQEECKDEIQVVEHDDGHEEAVVVDADSTDGAVLMNSKEVEEEEWGTNDEGNPS
;
A
#
# COMPACT_ATOMS: atom_id res chain seq x y z
N MET A 1 -20.56 46.50 -22.65
CA MET A 1 -21.91 45.95 -22.90
C MET A 1 -22.75 46.24 -21.67
N ARG A 2 -23.94 46.84 -21.83
CA ARG A 2 -24.81 47.24 -20.69
C ARG A 2 -25.30 45.99 -19.97
N GLY A 3 -25.08 45.91 -18.66
CA GLY A 3 -25.50 44.81 -17.78
C GLY A 3 -27.02 44.76 -17.56
N ASP A 4 -27.80 44.80 -18.63
CA ASP A 4 -29.26 44.73 -18.61
C ASP A 4 -29.68 43.23 -18.61
N LEU A 5 -29.26 42.49 -17.58
CA LEU A 5 -29.45 41.04 -17.43
C LEU A 5 -30.92 40.63 -17.36
N GLU A 6 -31.74 41.46 -16.71
CA GLU A 6 -33.18 41.23 -16.60
C GLU A 6 -33.86 41.21 -17.96
N ARG A 7 -33.45 42.11 -18.88
CA ARG A 7 -33.94 42.10 -20.27
C ARG A 7 -33.44 40.91 -21.05
N ALA A 8 -32.20 40.48 -20.83
CA ALA A 8 -31.64 39.30 -21.49
C ALA A 8 -32.41 38.02 -21.09
N ASN A 9 -32.75 37.87 -19.81
CA ASN A 9 -33.52 36.73 -19.31
C ASN A 9 -34.95 36.68 -19.87
N LEU A 10 -35.56 37.82 -20.20
CA LEU A 10 -36.86 37.86 -20.88
C LEU A 10 -36.79 37.39 -22.35
N VAL A 11 -35.63 37.55 -23.00
CA VAL A 11 -35.41 37.16 -24.40
C VAL A 11 -34.89 35.72 -24.51
N LEU A 12 -34.28 35.19 -23.45
CA LEU A 12 -33.68 33.85 -23.43
C LEU A 12 -34.63 32.72 -23.88
N PRO A 13 -35.93 32.70 -23.50
CA PRO A 13 -36.88 31.69 -23.98
C PRO A 13 -37.19 31.77 -25.48
N SER A 14 -36.91 32.90 -26.13
CA SER A 14 -37.14 33.07 -27.58
C SER A 14 -36.02 32.48 -28.44
N ILE A 15 -34.88 32.12 -27.82
CA ILE A 15 -33.74 31.51 -28.49
C ILE A 15 -34.00 29.99 -28.61
N PRO A 16 -33.83 29.39 -29.80
CA PRO A 16 -33.92 27.93 -29.96
C PRO A 16 -32.95 27.19 -29.03
N LYS A 17 -33.38 26.04 -28.50
CA LYS A 17 -32.58 25.20 -27.58
C LYS A 17 -31.22 24.79 -28.17
N GLU A 18 -31.13 24.67 -29.49
CA GLU A 18 -29.90 24.35 -30.22
C GLU A 18 -28.76 25.35 -29.95
N HIS A 19 -29.08 26.61 -29.68
CA HIS A 19 -28.10 27.66 -29.41
C HIS A 19 -27.85 27.91 -27.92
N HIS A 20 -28.57 27.23 -27.01
CA HIS A 20 -28.45 27.46 -25.56
C HIS A 20 -27.04 27.16 -25.04
N ASN A 21 -26.39 26.09 -25.53
CA ASN A 21 -25.00 25.81 -25.15
C ASN A 21 -24.01 26.87 -25.66
N SER A 22 -24.28 27.49 -26.81
CA SER A 22 -23.45 28.61 -27.30
C SER A 22 -23.62 29.86 -26.45
N VAL A 23 -24.85 30.13 -25.98
CA VAL A 23 -25.13 31.21 -25.02
C VAL A 23 -24.46 30.93 -23.68
N ALA A 24 -24.51 29.70 -23.18
CA ALA A 24 -23.86 29.30 -21.95
C ALA A 24 -22.33 29.48 -22.01
N ARG A 25 -21.66 29.06 -23.11
CA ARG A 25 -20.22 29.35 -23.32
C ARG A 25 -19.90 30.84 -23.39
N PHE A 26 -20.81 31.64 -23.97
CA PHE A 26 -20.66 33.08 -23.96
C PHE A 26 -20.74 33.64 -22.54
N LEU A 27 -21.69 33.18 -21.71
CA LEU A 27 -21.83 33.59 -20.31
C LEU A 27 -20.60 33.17 -19.48
N GLU A 28 -20.09 31.96 -19.68
CA GLU A 28 -18.84 31.46 -19.08
C GLU A 28 -17.66 32.38 -19.44
N SER A 29 -17.49 32.76 -20.73
CA SER A 29 -16.42 33.68 -21.16
C SER A 29 -16.52 35.08 -20.55
N ARG A 30 -17.69 35.45 -20.01
CA ARG A 30 -17.93 36.71 -19.31
C ARG A 30 -17.77 36.58 -17.78
N GLY A 31 -17.43 35.40 -17.28
CA GLY A 31 -17.30 35.10 -15.84
C GLY A 31 -18.64 34.83 -15.15
N MET A 32 -19.72 34.67 -15.90
CA MET A 32 -21.08 34.44 -15.37
C MET A 32 -21.39 32.94 -15.34
N MET A 33 -20.63 32.20 -14.54
CA MET A 33 -20.69 30.74 -14.53
C MET A 33 -22.02 30.19 -13.99
N GLU A 34 -22.65 30.86 -13.02
CA GLU A 34 -23.95 30.43 -12.48
C GLU A 34 -25.07 30.49 -13.52
N ASP A 35 -25.17 31.62 -14.25
CA ASP A 35 -26.13 31.78 -15.33
C ASP A 35 -25.82 30.84 -16.50
N ALA A 36 -24.53 30.59 -16.78
CA ALA A 36 -24.13 29.60 -17.78
C ALA A 36 -24.66 28.20 -17.45
N LEU A 37 -24.62 27.79 -16.17
CA LEU A 37 -25.13 26.50 -15.72
C LEU A 37 -26.65 26.37 -15.89
N GLU A 38 -27.40 27.45 -15.64
CA GLU A 38 -28.86 27.45 -15.81
C GLU A 38 -29.28 27.32 -17.27
N VAL A 39 -28.52 27.95 -18.17
CA VAL A 39 -28.80 27.96 -19.62
C VAL A 39 -28.28 26.69 -20.31
N ALA A 40 -27.23 26.05 -19.77
CA ALA A 40 -26.65 24.85 -20.35
C ALA A 40 -27.66 23.69 -20.41
N THR A 41 -27.85 23.14 -21.60
CA THR A 41 -28.74 21.99 -21.86
C THR A 41 -27.98 20.68 -22.02
N ASP A 42 -26.71 20.76 -22.42
CA ASP A 42 -25.85 19.59 -22.59
C ASP A 42 -25.37 19.06 -21.22
N PRO A 43 -25.55 17.76 -20.93
CA PRO A 43 -25.22 17.20 -19.62
C PRO A 43 -23.72 17.20 -19.33
N ASP A 44 -22.87 16.98 -20.32
CA ASP A 44 -21.42 16.95 -20.13
C ASP A 44 -20.91 18.36 -19.79
N TYR A 45 -21.31 19.35 -20.57
CA TYR A 45 -20.93 20.73 -20.31
C TYR A 45 -21.51 21.27 -18.99
N ARG A 46 -22.75 20.90 -18.67
CA ARG A 46 -23.39 21.27 -17.39
C ARG A 46 -22.70 20.61 -16.20
N PHE A 47 -22.16 19.39 -16.35
CA PHE A 47 -21.35 18.73 -15.32
C PHE A 47 -20.06 19.51 -15.06
N GLU A 48 -19.30 19.86 -16.10
CA GLU A 48 -18.05 20.63 -15.96
C GLU A 48 -18.30 21.98 -15.26
N LEU A 49 -19.36 22.70 -15.67
CA LEU A 49 -19.76 23.96 -15.00
C LEU A 49 -20.13 23.74 -13.52
N ALA A 50 -20.84 22.65 -13.20
CA ALA A 50 -21.22 22.33 -11.83
C ALA A 50 -20.01 22.01 -10.95
N ILE A 51 -19.04 21.26 -11.48
CA ILE A 51 -17.76 20.97 -10.82
C ILE A 51 -16.97 22.25 -10.57
N GLN A 52 -16.81 23.13 -11.58
CA GLN A 52 -16.11 24.40 -11.44
C GLN A 52 -16.75 25.35 -10.41
N LEU A 53 -18.08 25.33 -10.31
CA LEU A 53 -18.83 26.12 -9.32
C LEU A 53 -18.87 25.50 -7.92
N GLY A 54 -18.39 24.27 -7.74
CA GLY A 54 -18.53 23.55 -6.47
C GLY A 54 -19.97 23.10 -6.16
N LYS A 55 -20.87 23.10 -7.15
CA LYS A 55 -22.28 22.70 -7.01
C LYS A 55 -22.42 21.17 -7.08
N LEU A 56 -21.93 20.51 -6.03
CA LEU A 56 -21.83 19.06 -5.92
C LEU A 56 -23.15 18.31 -6.14
N ASP A 57 -24.27 18.84 -5.63
CA ASP A 57 -25.57 18.16 -5.70
C ASP A 57 -26.05 18.05 -7.17
N ILE A 58 -25.87 19.11 -7.96
CA ILE A 58 -26.19 19.13 -9.40
C ILE A 58 -25.24 18.19 -10.17
N ALA A 59 -23.95 18.19 -9.81
CA ALA A 59 -22.97 17.32 -10.43
C ALA A 59 -23.27 15.83 -10.15
N GLN A 60 -23.75 15.50 -8.94
CA GLN A 60 -24.16 14.15 -8.55
C GLN A 60 -25.37 13.66 -9.36
N GLU A 61 -26.40 14.49 -9.51
CA GLU A 61 -27.57 14.15 -10.34
C GLU A 61 -27.16 13.84 -11.78
N ILE A 62 -26.26 14.64 -12.36
CA ILE A 62 -25.77 14.42 -13.73
C ILE A 62 -24.88 13.17 -13.80
N ALA A 63 -24.00 12.93 -12.83
CA ALA A 63 -23.15 11.74 -12.78
C ALA A 63 -23.98 10.46 -12.66
N MET A 64 -25.06 10.48 -11.88
CA MET A 64 -26.00 9.37 -11.73
C MET A 64 -26.69 9.00 -13.04
N LEU A 65 -27.08 10.00 -13.84
CA LEU A 65 -27.67 9.77 -15.16
C LEU A 65 -26.64 9.31 -16.19
N ALA A 66 -25.41 9.83 -16.13
CA ALA A 66 -24.36 9.51 -17.08
C ALA A 66 -23.70 8.14 -16.83
N GLN A 67 -23.75 7.64 -15.59
CA GLN A 67 -23.13 6.37 -15.16
C GLN A 67 -21.68 6.19 -15.66
N SER A 68 -20.90 7.26 -15.60
CA SER A 68 -19.52 7.29 -16.10
C SER A 68 -18.53 7.32 -14.95
N GLU A 69 -17.59 6.37 -14.92
CA GLU A 69 -16.56 6.26 -13.88
C GLU A 69 -15.69 7.53 -13.78
N SER A 70 -15.35 8.16 -14.91
CA SER A 70 -14.53 9.38 -14.91
C SER A 70 -15.22 10.56 -14.23
N LYS A 71 -16.53 10.72 -14.43
CA LYS A 71 -17.33 11.76 -13.76
C LYS A 71 -17.46 11.51 -12.27
N TRP A 72 -17.69 10.26 -11.88
CA TRP A 72 -17.71 9.87 -10.47
C TRP A 72 -16.38 10.13 -9.79
N LYS A 73 -15.26 9.86 -10.47
CA LYS A 73 -13.93 10.17 -9.95
C LYS A 73 -13.70 11.67 -9.75
N GLN A 74 -14.00 12.49 -10.75
CA GLN A 74 -13.88 13.96 -10.62
C GLN A 74 -14.77 14.52 -9.51
N LEU A 75 -16.02 14.03 -9.41
CA LEU A 75 -16.94 14.41 -8.35
C LEU A 75 -16.43 13.97 -6.97
N GLY A 76 -15.88 12.77 -6.86
CA GLY A 76 -15.29 12.23 -5.64
C GLY A 76 -14.08 13.03 -5.17
N GLU A 77 -13.18 13.42 -6.07
CA GLU A 77 -12.03 14.29 -5.78
C GLU A 77 -12.50 15.66 -5.23
N LEU A 78 -13.51 16.27 -5.87
CA LEU A 78 -14.08 17.53 -5.40
C LEU A 78 -14.80 17.37 -4.04
N ALA A 79 -15.55 16.29 -3.85
CA ALA A 79 -16.23 15.97 -2.58
C ALA A 79 -15.22 15.77 -1.44
N MET A 80 -14.09 15.10 -1.70
CA MET A 80 -12.99 14.97 -0.74
C MET A 80 -12.38 16.33 -0.39
N SER A 81 -12.08 17.16 -1.40
CA SER A 81 -11.47 18.49 -1.18
C SER A 81 -12.36 19.45 -0.38
N THR A 82 -13.68 19.27 -0.46
CA THR A 82 -14.68 20.10 0.24
C THR A 82 -15.08 19.52 1.61
N GLY A 83 -14.59 18.32 1.96
CA GLY A 83 -14.87 17.66 3.23
C GLY A 83 -16.24 16.97 3.29
N LYS A 84 -16.91 16.74 2.16
CA LYS A 84 -18.16 15.97 2.09
C LYS A 84 -17.86 14.46 2.00
N LEU A 85 -17.48 13.86 3.12
CA LEU A 85 -16.94 12.48 3.15
C LEU A 85 -17.96 11.41 2.72
N GLU A 86 -19.22 11.51 3.15
CA GLU A 86 -20.28 10.56 2.75
C GLU A 86 -20.49 10.56 1.23
N MET A 87 -20.52 11.74 0.62
CA MET A 87 -20.64 11.89 -0.83
C MET A 87 -19.39 11.36 -1.54
N ALA A 88 -18.20 11.63 -1.00
CA ALA A 88 -16.96 11.10 -1.55
C ALA A 88 -16.94 9.56 -1.55
N GLU A 89 -17.38 8.93 -0.46
CA GLU A 89 -17.48 7.47 -0.37
C GLU A 89 -18.41 6.90 -1.45
N GLU A 90 -19.61 7.47 -1.61
CA GLU A 90 -20.55 7.05 -2.64
C GLU A 90 -19.95 7.21 -4.05
N CYS A 91 -19.32 8.34 -4.33
CA CYS A 91 -18.67 8.59 -5.63
C CYS A 91 -17.55 7.59 -5.91
N LEU A 92 -16.70 7.29 -4.93
CA LEU A 92 -15.59 6.34 -5.08
C LEU A 92 -16.09 4.91 -5.28
N LYS A 93 -17.19 4.50 -4.60
CA LYS A 93 -17.85 3.22 -4.84
C LYS A 93 -18.37 3.12 -6.27
N GLN A 94 -19.04 4.16 -6.78
CA GLN A 94 -19.55 4.19 -8.15
C GLN A 94 -18.42 4.25 -9.20
N ALA A 95 -17.29 4.87 -8.86
CA ALA A 95 -16.11 4.93 -9.73
C ALA A 95 -15.25 3.66 -9.70
N ASN A 96 -15.59 2.65 -8.89
CA ASN A 96 -14.75 1.47 -8.62
C ASN A 96 -13.31 1.84 -8.17
N ASP A 97 -13.13 2.98 -7.51
CA ASP A 97 -11.81 3.44 -7.05
C ASP A 97 -11.48 2.84 -5.68
N LEU A 98 -11.06 1.58 -5.70
CA LEU A 98 -10.70 0.82 -4.51
C LEU A 98 -9.52 1.44 -3.75
N SER A 99 -8.62 2.15 -4.43
CA SER A 99 -7.46 2.79 -3.80
C SER A 99 -7.88 4.05 -3.05
N GLY A 100 -8.79 4.85 -3.65
CA GLY A 100 -9.41 5.99 -2.98
C GLY A 100 -10.24 5.55 -1.77
N LEU A 101 -11.03 4.48 -1.89
CA LEU A 101 -11.79 3.93 -0.75
C LEU A 101 -10.87 3.45 0.38
N LEU A 102 -9.76 2.80 0.04
CA LEU A 102 -8.77 2.37 1.01
C LEU A 102 -8.19 3.56 1.78
N LEU A 103 -7.81 4.63 1.07
CA LEU A 103 -7.31 5.85 1.69
C LEU A 103 -8.36 6.50 2.60
N LEU A 104 -9.62 6.57 2.15
CA LEU A 104 -10.71 7.16 2.92
C LEU A 104 -10.99 6.38 4.21
N TYR A 105 -11.21 5.06 4.11
CA TYR A 105 -11.54 4.25 5.29
C TYR A 105 -10.37 4.12 6.27
N SER A 106 -9.13 4.03 5.76
CA SER A 106 -7.94 4.01 6.63
C SER A 106 -7.77 5.33 7.39
N SER A 107 -8.04 6.47 6.74
CA SER A 107 -7.98 7.78 7.38
C SER A 107 -9.09 7.99 8.41
N LEU A 108 -10.27 7.42 8.16
CA LEU A 108 -11.41 7.45 9.09
C LEU A 108 -11.27 6.45 10.24
N GLY A 109 -10.41 5.43 10.10
CA GLY A 109 -10.35 4.32 11.04
C GLY A 109 -11.59 3.42 11.01
N ASP A 110 -12.26 3.34 9.84
CA ASP A 110 -13.47 2.54 9.68
C ASP A 110 -13.13 1.07 9.38
N ALA A 111 -13.13 0.23 10.42
CA ALA A 111 -12.86 -1.19 10.29
C ALA A 111 -13.95 -1.96 9.51
N GLU A 112 -15.20 -1.50 9.55
CA GLU A 112 -16.29 -2.13 8.81
C GLU A 112 -16.16 -1.82 7.31
N GLY A 113 -15.92 -0.56 6.96
CA GLY A 113 -15.62 -0.12 5.60
C GLY A 113 -14.41 -0.86 4.99
N ILE A 114 -13.32 -1.00 5.73
CA ILE A 114 -12.14 -1.78 5.30
C ILE A 114 -12.49 -3.26 5.09
N THR A 115 -13.35 -3.85 5.94
CA THR A 115 -13.78 -5.25 5.79
C THR A 115 -14.57 -5.46 4.51
N GLN A 116 -15.52 -4.56 4.21
CA GLN A 116 -16.30 -4.61 2.97
C GLN A 116 -15.42 -4.37 1.73
N LEU A 117 -14.46 -3.44 1.83
CA LEU A 117 -13.50 -3.15 0.77
C LEU A 117 -12.59 -4.36 0.48
N ALA A 118 -12.18 -5.11 1.51
CA ALA A 118 -11.38 -6.33 1.32
C ALA A 118 -12.10 -7.36 0.45
N SER A 119 -13.40 -7.63 0.73
CA SER A 119 -14.21 -8.53 -0.08
C SER A 119 -14.38 -8.01 -1.51
N LEU A 120 -14.70 -6.73 -1.68
CA LEU A 120 -14.88 -6.12 -3.00
C LEU A 120 -13.58 -6.17 -3.82
N ALA A 121 -12.45 -5.85 -3.20
CA ALA A 121 -11.14 -5.91 -3.85
C ALA A 121 -10.77 -7.33 -4.27
N LYS A 122 -11.11 -8.35 -3.48
CA LYS A 122 -10.93 -9.76 -3.84
C LYS A 122 -11.79 -10.15 -5.04
N GLU A 123 -13.05 -9.74 -5.07
CA GLU A 123 -13.97 -9.99 -6.20
C GLU A 123 -13.49 -9.32 -7.51
N HIS A 124 -12.96 -8.11 -7.41
CA HIS A 124 -12.37 -7.39 -8.55
C HIS A 124 -10.95 -7.86 -8.92
N GLY A 125 -10.41 -8.87 -8.23
CA GLY A 125 -9.06 -9.41 -8.49
C GLY A 125 -7.91 -8.47 -8.11
N LYS A 126 -8.18 -7.41 -7.32
CA LYS A 126 -7.16 -6.47 -6.80
C LYS A 126 -6.57 -7.00 -5.49
N ASN A 127 -5.76 -8.06 -5.62
CA ASN A 127 -5.19 -8.78 -4.48
C ASN A 127 -4.31 -7.89 -3.57
N ASN A 128 -3.63 -6.89 -4.11
CA ASN A 128 -2.82 -5.96 -3.32
C ASN A 128 -3.66 -5.10 -2.36
N VAL A 129 -4.80 -4.57 -2.85
CA VAL A 129 -5.72 -3.78 -2.03
C VAL A 129 -6.39 -4.68 -0.99
N ALA A 130 -6.86 -5.87 -1.41
CA ALA A 130 -7.43 -6.86 -0.51
C ALA A 130 -6.43 -7.26 0.60
N PHE A 131 -5.18 -7.51 0.25
CA PHE A 131 -4.12 -7.83 1.20
C PHE A 131 -3.92 -6.71 2.23
N LEU A 132 -3.79 -5.46 1.78
CA LEU A 132 -3.59 -4.35 2.71
C LEU A 132 -4.79 -4.17 3.64
N CYS A 133 -6.02 -4.30 3.14
CA CYS A 133 -7.22 -4.25 3.96
C CYS A 133 -7.21 -5.33 5.05
N LEU A 134 -6.96 -6.59 4.67
CA LEU A 134 -6.91 -7.71 5.61
C LEU A 134 -5.77 -7.57 6.62
N PHE A 135 -4.62 -7.07 6.17
CA PHE A 135 -3.44 -6.85 7.01
C PHE A 135 -3.69 -5.76 8.05
N MET A 136 -4.32 -4.65 7.66
CA MET A 136 -4.73 -3.57 8.58
C MET A 136 -5.75 -4.05 9.62
N LEU A 137 -6.64 -4.97 9.24
CA LEU A 137 -7.59 -5.61 10.15
C LEU A 137 -6.94 -6.69 11.03
N GLY A 138 -5.66 -7.02 10.81
CA GLY A 138 -4.98 -8.10 11.54
C GLY A 138 -5.53 -9.50 11.24
N LYS A 139 -6.22 -9.68 10.10
CA LYS A 139 -6.73 -10.98 9.62
C LYS A 139 -5.62 -11.71 8.85
N LEU A 140 -4.60 -12.15 9.59
CA LEU A 140 -3.36 -12.67 9.01
C LEU A 140 -3.56 -14.00 8.29
N GLU A 141 -4.48 -14.84 8.79
CA GLU A 141 -4.84 -16.12 8.17
C GLU A 141 -5.45 -15.90 6.78
N ASP A 142 -6.34 -14.91 6.65
CA ASP A 142 -6.94 -14.53 5.37
C ASP A 142 -5.90 -13.92 4.41
N CYS A 143 -4.94 -13.14 4.93
CA CYS A 143 -3.82 -12.63 4.15
C CYS A 143 -2.96 -13.75 3.58
N LEU A 144 -2.64 -14.74 4.41
CA LEU A 144 -1.84 -15.90 4.03
C LEU A 144 -2.56 -16.70 2.95
N GLN A 145 -3.85 -16.96 3.15
CA GLN A 145 -4.71 -17.64 2.19
C GLN A 145 -4.76 -16.89 0.84
N LEU A 146 -4.87 -15.55 0.86
CA LEU A 146 -4.87 -14.73 -0.36
C LEU A 146 -3.55 -14.84 -1.14
N LEU A 147 -2.41 -14.90 -0.45
CA LEU A 147 -1.10 -15.10 -1.10
C LEU A 147 -0.98 -16.49 -1.72
N VAL A 148 -1.48 -17.52 -1.04
CA VAL A 148 -1.51 -18.89 -1.57
C VAL A 148 -2.44 -18.98 -2.80
N GLU A 149 -3.64 -18.42 -2.73
CA GLU A 149 -4.62 -18.39 -3.83
C GLU A 149 -4.09 -17.63 -5.07
N SER A 150 -3.27 -16.60 -4.85
CA SER A 150 -2.63 -15.83 -5.92
C SER A 150 -1.30 -16.42 -6.42
N ASN A 151 -0.97 -17.66 -6.04
CA ASN A 151 0.28 -18.37 -6.38
C ASN A 151 1.56 -17.64 -5.93
N ARG A 152 1.49 -16.81 -4.89
CA ARG A 152 2.65 -16.12 -4.30
C ARG A 152 3.18 -16.86 -3.08
N ILE A 153 3.48 -18.14 -3.26
CA ILE A 153 3.87 -19.04 -2.17
C ILE A 153 5.15 -18.58 -1.43
N PRO A 154 6.21 -18.06 -2.08
CA PRO A 154 7.39 -17.56 -1.36
C PRO A 154 7.08 -16.38 -0.43
N GLU A 155 6.22 -15.45 -0.88
CA GLU A 155 5.76 -14.31 -0.07
C GLU A 155 4.92 -14.81 1.11
N ALA A 156 4.06 -15.80 0.88
CA ALA A 156 3.29 -16.46 1.93
C ALA A 156 4.19 -17.12 2.99
N ALA A 157 5.28 -17.77 2.58
CA ALA A 157 6.24 -18.41 3.50
C ALA A 157 6.94 -17.37 4.39
N LEU A 158 7.36 -16.24 3.80
CA LEU A 158 7.98 -15.14 4.54
C LEU A 158 7.00 -14.49 5.52
N MET A 159 5.74 -14.30 5.08
CA MET A 159 4.68 -13.78 5.94
C MET A 159 4.39 -14.72 7.10
N ALA A 160 4.26 -16.03 6.84
CA ALA A 160 4.05 -17.03 7.87
C ALA A 160 5.19 -17.00 8.89
N ARG A 161 6.46 -17.05 8.45
CA ARG A 161 7.61 -16.97 9.37
C ARG A 161 7.57 -15.73 10.28
N SER A 162 7.09 -14.60 9.79
CA SER A 162 7.15 -13.32 10.52
C SER A 162 5.94 -13.07 11.42
N TYR A 163 4.74 -13.48 10.99
CA TYR A 163 3.47 -13.10 11.62
C TYR A 163 2.62 -14.28 12.11
N LEU A 164 2.81 -15.47 11.52
CA LEU A 164 2.09 -16.72 11.81
C LEU A 164 3.05 -17.92 11.82
N PRO A 165 4.06 -17.96 12.72
CA PRO A 165 5.06 -19.01 12.72
C PRO A 165 4.46 -20.42 12.83
N SER A 166 3.31 -20.57 13.49
CA SER A 166 2.54 -21.82 13.55
C SER A 166 2.16 -22.40 12.16
N LYS A 167 2.05 -21.55 11.15
CA LYS A 167 1.71 -21.92 9.77
C LYS A 167 2.91 -22.06 8.84
N ALA A 168 4.12 -21.74 9.30
CA ALA A 168 5.29 -21.70 8.44
C ALA A 168 5.61 -23.06 7.80
N SER A 169 5.58 -24.16 8.56
CA SER A 169 5.85 -25.51 8.05
C SER A 169 4.85 -25.96 6.98
N GLU A 170 3.56 -25.67 7.18
CA GLU A 170 2.51 -25.93 6.19
C GLU A 170 2.79 -25.24 4.85
N ILE A 171 3.18 -23.97 4.90
CA ILE A 171 3.45 -23.17 3.70
C ILE A 171 4.79 -23.54 3.05
N VAL A 172 5.82 -23.86 3.83
CA VAL A 172 7.11 -24.36 3.32
C VAL A 172 6.91 -25.69 2.59
N ALA A 173 6.06 -26.59 3.08
CA ALA A 173 5.71 -27.81 2.36
C ALA A 173 5.03 -27.53 1.02
N LEU A 174 4.10 -26.57 0.96
CA LEU A 174 3.50 -26.11 -0.30
C LEU A 174 4.56 -25.52 -1.24
N TRP A 175 5.48 -24.70 -0.71
CA TRP A 175 6.55 -24.09 -1.48
C TRP A 175 7.51 -25.13 -2.05
N ARG A 176 7.91 -26.11 -1.24
CA ARG A 176 8.76 -27.24 -1.65
C ARG A 176 8.09 -28.01 -2.80
N LYS A 177 6.79 -28.30 -2.69
CA LYS A 177 6.04 -29.01 -3.74
C LYS A 177 5.98 -28.21 -5.04
N ASP A 178 5.81 -26.89 -4.97
CA ASP A 178 5.74 -26.07 -6.16
C ASP A 178 7.11 -25.89 -6.83
N LEU A 179 8.15 -25.60 -6.04
CA LEU A 179 9.52 -25.50 -6.53
C LEU A 179 10.03 -26.82 -7.12
N ASN A 180 9.63 -27.97 -6.58
CA ASN A 180 10.07 -29.27 -7.09
C ASN A 180 9.68 -29.49 -8.58
N LYS A 181 8.64 -28.80 -9.07
CA LYS A 181 8.27 -28.83 -10.49
C LYS A 181 9.29 -28.11 -11.38
N ILE A 182 10.01 -27.13 -10.85
CA ILE A 182 10.91 -26.23 -11.58
C ILE A 182 12.38 -26.59 -11.30
N ASN A 183 12.74 -26.69 -10.01
CA ASN A 183 14.08 -26.98 -9.54
C ASN A 183 14.05 -27.85 -8.26
N PRO A 184 14.29 -29.16 -8.36
CA PRO A 184 14.28 -30.07 -7.22
C PRO A 184 15.37 -29.74 -6.18
N LYS A 185 16.56 -29.30 -6.61
CA LYS A 185 17.67 -28.97 -5.70
C LYS A 185 17.34 -27.75 -4.83
N ALA A 186 16.69 -26.74 -5.41
CA ALA A 186 16.23 -25.57 -4.66
C ALA A 186 15.13 -25.95 -3.66
N ALA A 187 14.22 -26.84 -4.05
CA ALA A 187 13.18 -27.36 -3.15
C ALA A 187 13.78 -28.11 -1.95
N GLU A 188 14.81 -28.94 -2.15
CA GLU A 188 15.52 -29.65 -1.08
C GLU A 188 16.25 -28.70 -0.12
N SER A 189 16.70 -27.54 -0.61
CA SER A 189 17.42 -26.53 0.17
C SER A 189 16.51 -25.72 1.13
N LEU A 190 15.19 -25.82 1.00
CA LEU A 190 14.26 -25.21 1.95
C LEU A 190 14.27 -25.99 3.26
N ALA A 191 14.66 -25.32 4.34
CA ALA A 191 14.59 -25.86 5.69
C ALA A 191 13.19 -25.65 6.28
N ASP A 192 12.66 -26.69 6.91
CA ASP A 192 11.42 -26.62 7.70
C ASP A 192 11.76 -26.34 9.18
N PRO A 193 11.11 -25.37 9.83
CA PRO A 193 11.27 -25.12 11.27
C PRO A 193 10.99 -26.33 12.17
N GLU A 194 10.10 -27.25 11.78
CA GLU A 194 9.80 -28.46 12.54
C GLU A 194 10.88 -29.53 12.39
N GLU A 195 11.45 -29.67 11.19
CA GLU A 195 12.49 -30.67 10.90
C GLU A 195 13.87 -30.23 11.38
N TYR A 196 14.16 -28.93 11.31
CA TYR A 196 15.46 -28.34 11.68
C TYR A 196 15.32 -27.16 12.67
N PRO A 197 14.80 -27.37 13.90
CA PRO A 197 14.61 -26.28 14.87
C PRO A 197 15.89 -25.50 15.20
N ASN A 198 17.05 -26.15 15.09
CA ASN A 198 18.36 -25.56 15.34
C ASN A 198 18.77 -24.47 14.33
N LEU A 199 18.12 -24.40 13.17
CA LEU A 199 18.36 -23.36 12.16
C LEU A 199 17.48 -22.12 12.38
N PHE A 200 16.51 -22.19 13.29
CA PHE A 200 15.54 -21.13 13.55
C PHE A 200 15.65 -20.69 15.01
N GLU A 201 16.44 -19.64 15.22
CA GLU A 201 16.56 -19.00 16.53
C GLU A 201 15.21 -18.48 17.03
N ASP A 202 15.00 -18.53 18.34
CA ASP A 202 13.80 -18.04 19.02
C ASP A 202 12.45 -18.62 18.53
N TRP A 203 12.46 -19.75 17.82
CA TRP A 203 11.25 -20.33 17.23
C TRP A 203 10.12 -20.58 18.25
N GLN A 204 10.47 -21.13 19.42
CA GLN A 204 9.50 -21.36 20.50
C GLN A 204 8.96 -20.06 21.10
N ILE A 205 9.80 -19.02 21.17
CA ILE A 205 9.38 -17.69 21.64
C ILE A 205 8.42 -17.07 20.62
N ALA A 206 8.72 -17.19 19.33
CA ALA A 206 7.86 -16.68 18.26
C ALA A 206 6.46 -17.32 18.30
N LEU A 207 6.37 -18.63 18.55
CA LEU A 207 5.08 -19.33 18.73
C LEU A 207 4.32 -18.84 19.97
N ALA A 208 5.01 -18.62 21.09
CA ALA A 208 4.40 -18.08 22.30
C ALA A 208 3.89 -16.64 22.10
N VAL A 209 4.68 -15.80 21.42
CA VAL A 209 4.30 -14.43 21.05
C VAL A 209 3.10 -14.42 20.11
N GLU A 210 3.08 -15.28 19.09
CA GLU A 210 1.94 -15.43 18.18
C GLU A 210 0.65 -15.71 18.96
N SER A 211 0.67 -16.69 19.87
CA SER A 211 -0.50 -17.05 20.69
C SER A 211 -0.98 -15.89 21.56
N ARG A 212 -0.05 -15.13 22.18
CA ARG A 212 -0.40 -13.99 23.03
C ARG A 212 -0.98 -12.84 22.22
N VAL A 213 -0.42 -12.57 21.04
CA VAL A 213 -0.88 -11.49 20.16
C VAL A 213 -2.23 -11.84 19.54
N ALA A 214 -2.47 -13.11 19.21
CA ALA A 214 -3.72 -13.58 18.63
C ALA A 214 -4.95 -13.18 19.47
N GLU A 215 -4.85 -13.17 20.81
CA GLU A 215 -5.93 -12.74 21.70
C GLU A 215 -6.30 -11.26 21.56
N THR A 216 -5.35 -10.43 21.11
CA THR A 216 -5.52 -8.98 20.93
C THR A 216 -5.84 -8.57 19.49
N ARG A 217 -5.74 -9.51 18.54
CA ARG A 217 -6.08 -9.27 17.12
C ARG A 217 -7.57 -8.98 16.99
N GLY A 218 -7.93 -8.02 16.13
CA GLY A 218 -9.32 -7.63 15.90
C GLY A 218 -9.90 -6.69 16.97
N ASN A 219 -9.13 -6.31 17.99
CA ASN A 219 -9.49 -5.19 18.86
C ASN A 219 -8.95 -3.89 18.26
N TYR A 220 -9.86 -3.03 17.80
CA TYR A 220 -9.52 -1.74 17.19
C TYR A 220 -9.84 -0.63 18.20
N PRO A 221 -8.83 -0.10 18.93
CA PRO A 221 -9.08 0.97 19.88
C PRO A 221 -9.56 2.23 19.13
N PRO A 222 -10.49 3.01 19.71
CA PRO A 222 -10.93 4.27 19.13
C PRO A 222 -9.76 5.21 18.86
N ALA A 223 -9.83 5.97 17.77
CA ALA A 223 -8.78 6.94 17.41
C ALA A 223 -8.49 7.98 18.51
N ALA A 224 -9.46 8.26 19.39
CA ALA A 224 -9.29 9.14 20.55
C ALA A 224 -8.23 8.66 21.55
N GLU A 225 -7.95 7.36 21.58
CA GLU A 225 -6.95 6.74 22.47
C GLU A 225 -5.53 6.77 21.90
N TYR A 226 -5.33 7.39 20.73
CA TYR A 226 -4.03 7.46 20.05
C TYR A 226 -2.88 7.93 20.96
N VAL A 227 -3.12 8.92 21.82
CA VAL A 227 -2.10 9.48 22.74
C VAL A 227 -1.59 8.42 23.73
N GLN A 228 -2.41 7.41 24.08
CA GLN A 228 -2.00 6.32 24.96
C GLN A 228 -1.10 5.29 24.24
N HIS A 229 -1.11 5.32 22.91
CA HIS A 229 -0.40 4.37 22.05
C HIS A 229 0.74 5.03 21.25
N SER A 230 0.94 6.35 21.35
CA SER A 230 1.97 7.09 20.60
C SER A 230 3.38 6.61 20.91
N ASP A 231 3.61 6.22 22.17
CA ASP A 231 4.94 5.85 22.67
C ASP A 231 5.21 4.35 22.57
N ARG A 232 4.45 3.62 21.74
CA ARG A 232 4.70 2.19 21.51
C ARG A 232 6.11 1.99 20.97
N SER A 233 6.86 1.12 21.63
CA SER A 233 8.20 0.71 21.21
C SER A 233 8.17 0.12 19.80
N VAL A 234 9.18 0.45 19.00
CA VAL A 234 9.42 -0.11 17.66
C VAL A 234 10.15 -1.46 17.74
N ALA A 235 10.58 -1.88 18.94
CA ALA A 235 11.27 -3.15 19.15
C ALA A 235 10.41 -4.35 18.73
N SER A 236 11.07 -5.43 18.29
CA SER A 236 10.36 -6.65 17.93
C SER A 236 9.58 -7.21 19.12
N LEU A 237 8.43 -7.82 18.86
CA LEU A 237 7.65 -8.50 19.89
C LEU A 237 8.45 -9.65 20.53
N VAL A 238 9.35 -10.29 19.77
CA VAL A 238 10.25 -11.34 20.25
C VAL A 238 11.29 -10.78 21.23
N GLU A 239 11.88 -9.62 20.92
CA GLU A 239 12.83 -8.93 21.82
C GLU A 239 12.14 -8.46 23.10
N SER A 240 10.94 -7.89 22.97
CA SER A 240 10.13 -7.46 24.10
C SER A 240 9.78 -8.63 25.03
N PHE A 241 9.47 -9.80 24.45
CA PHE A 241 9.18 -11.01 25.22
C PHE A 241 10.42 -11.56 25.92
N ARG A 242 11.59 -11.55 25.25
CA ARG A 242 12.87 -11.95 25.86
C ARG A 242 13.21 -11.07 27.08
N ASN A 243 13.06 -9.75 26.94
CA ASN A 243 13.32 -8.82 28.04
C ASN A 243 12.35 -9.00 29.22
N MET A 244 11.12 -9.44 28.95
CA MET A 244 10.13 -9.73 29.99
C MET A 244 10.47 -11.01 30.77
N GLN A 245 10.96 -12.07 30.09
CA GLN A 245 11.40 -13.31 30.74
C GLN A 245 12.67 -13.11 31.57
N VAL A 246 13.63 -12.30 31.10
CA VAL A 246 14.86 -12.01 31.85
C VAL A 246 14.58 -11.27 33.16
N ASN A 247 13.56 -10.41 33.20
CA ASN A 247 13.16 -9.71 34.43
C ASN A 247 12.42 -10.61 35.44
N GLU A 248 11.89 -11.76 35.02
CA GLU A 248 11.29 -12.75 35.94
C GLU A 248 12.34 -13.75 36.49
N GLU A 249 13.50 -13.88 35.82
CA GLU A 249 14.57 -14.82 36.17
C GLU A 249 15.80 -14.18 36.85
N GLU A 250 15.69 -13.01 37.50
CA GLU A 250 16.78 -12.58 38.39
C GLU A 250 16.88 -13.56 39.59
N PRO A 251 17.98 -14.31 39.75
CA PRO A 251 18.15 -15.14 40.92
C PRO A 251 18.38 -14.21 42.11
N LEU A 252 17.60 -14.40 43.17
CA LEU A 252 17.87 -13.83 44.50
C LEU A 252 19.23 -14.38 45.00
N VAL A 253 20.33 -13.77 44.56
CA VAL A 253 21.67 -14.10 45.04
C VAL A 253 21.85 -13.38 46.37
N ASN A 254 21.79 -14.18 47.43
CA ASN A 254 22.14 -13.82 48.80
C ASN A 254 23.44 -13.00 48.86
N GLY A 255 23.37 -11.81 49.45
CA GLY A 255 24.51 -10.95 49.73
C GLY A 255 25.50 -11.63 50.69
N GLY A 256 26.71 -11.87 50.20
CA GLY A 256 27.87 -12.30 50.96
C GLY A 256 28.92 -11.18 50.96
N LEU A 257 29.17 -10.64 52.15
CA LEU A 257 30.06 -9.55 52.54
C LEU A 257 31.47 -9.55 51.94
N ASP A 258 31.95 -8.32 51.71
CA ASP A 258 33.28 -7.89 51.32
C ASP A 258 34.43 -8.51 52.14
N HIS A 259 35.55 -8.77 51.45
CA HIS A 259 36.88 -8.61 52.05
C HIS A 259 37.92 -8.18 51.01
N GLU A 260 38.36 -6.92 51.12
CA GLU A 260 39.55 -6.36 50.47
C GLU A 260 40.84 -6.92 51.09
N VAL A 261 41.87 -7.17 50.29
CA VAL A 261 43.29 -7.00 50.68
C VAL A 261 44.10 -6.56 49.44
N PRO A 262 44.98 -5.53 49.55
CA PRO A 262 45.72 -4.97 48.42
C PRO A 262 47.19 -5.44 48.32
N GLU A 263 47.79 -5.08 47.17
CA GLU A 263 49.21 -4.70 46.95
C GLU A 263 50.33 -5.78 46.79
N GLN A 264 51.02 -5.81 45.63
CA GLN A 264 52.43 -5.40 45.40
C GLN A 264 53.09 -5.92 44.09
N ASN A 265 54.10 -5.17 43.63
CA ASN A 265 54.77 -5.12 42.31
C ASN A 265 55.99 -6.07 42.13
N GLU A 266 56.61 -5.97 40.93
CA GLU A 266 57.99 -6.33 40.48
C GLU A 266 58.21 -7.80 40.07
N ASP A 267 58.93 -8.20 38.99
CA ASP A 267 59.73 -7.54 37.95
C ASP A 267 60.04 -8.54 36.79
N GLU A 268 60.29 -7.99 35.58
CA GLU A 268 61.13 -8.38 34.41
C GLU A 268 61.52 -9.87 34.13
N VAL A 269 61.57 -10.41 32.90
CA VAL A 269 62.50 -10.13 31.77
C VAL A 269 61.97 -10.69 30.42
N GLN A 270 62.34 -10.00 29.34
CA GLN A 270 62.00 -10.09 27.91
C GLN A 270 62.61 -11.28 27.13
N GLU A 271 61.99 -11.67 26.01
CA GLU A 271 62.73 -11.93 24.76
C GLU A 271 61.89 -11.58 23.50
N GLU A 272 62.53 -10.80 22.63
CA GLU A 272 62.26 -10.19 21.31
C GLU A 272 61.58 -11.09 20.23
N CYS A 273 61.04 -10.67 19.07
CA CYS A 273 60.61 -9.42 18.41
C CYS A 273 59.97 -9.80 17.04
N LYS A 274 59.26 -8.82 16.44
CA LYS A 274 58.93 -8.56 15.01
C LYS A 274 57.46 -8.74 14.63
N ASP A 275 56.70 -7.64 14.58
CA ASP A 275 56.50 -6.70 13.45
C ASP A 275 55.28 -7.17 12.62
N GLU A 276 54.24 -6.41 12.25
CA GLU A 276 53.96 -4.97 12.16
C GLU A 276 52.43 -4.87 11.91
N ILE A 277 51.67 -3.99 12.60
CA ILE A 277 50.49 -3.31 12.02
C ILE A 277 50.44 -1.89 12.59
N GLN A 278 50.57 -0.90 11.70
CA GLN A 278 50.42 0.51 12.00
C GLN A 278 48.94 0.90 12.20
N VAL A 279 48.77 1.76 13.20
CA VAL A 279 47.58 2.53 13.57
C VAL A 279 47.39 3.69 12.61
N VAL A 280 46.15 4.04 12.27
CA VAL A 280 45.74 5.46 12.20
C VAL A 280 44.30 5.59 12.73
N GLU A 281 44.15 6.49 13.70
CA GLU A 281 42.92 6.86 14.40
C GLU A 281 41.99 7.77 13.58
N HIS A 282 40.79 7.96 14.14
CA HIS A 282 39.71 8.88 13.77
C HIS A 282 40.15 10.31 13.44
N ASP A 283 39.38 10.97 12.57
CA ASP A 283 39.08 12.39 12.69
C ASP A 283 37.62 12.67 12.28
N ASP A 284 36.99 13.53 13.06
CA ASP A 284 35.60 13.98 13.01
C ASP A 284 35.36 14.98 11.87
N GLY A 285 34.11 15.04 11.40
CA GLY A 285 33.53 16.32 10.94
C GLY A 285 33.04 16.37 9.50
N HIS A 286 31.71 16.44 9.41
CA HIS A 286 30.90 17.43 8.66
C HIS A 286 29.79 16.80 7.82
N GLU A 287 28.56 16.96 8.34
CA GLU A 287 27.31 16.77 7.63
C GLU A 287 27.13 17.84 6.56
N GLU A 288 27.06 17.42 5.29
CA GLU A 288 26.39 18.19 4.23
C GLU A 288 25.21 17.36 3.70
N ALA A 289 24.02 17.97 3.81
CA ALA A 289 22.78 17.44 3.30
C ALA A 289 22.77 17.49 1.75
N VAL A 290 22.56 16.35 1.11
CA VAL A 290 22.28 16.27 -0.33
C VAL A 290 20.87 15.73 -0.53
N VAL A 291 20.02 16.62 -1.02
CA VAL A 291 18.66 16.40 -1.52
C VAL A 291 18.75 15.48 -2.75
N VAL A 292 17.95 14.42 -2.82
CA VAL A 292 17.84 13.59 -4.04
C VAL A 292 16.38 13.58 -4.48
N ASP A 293 16.13 14.32 -5.56
CA ASP A 293 14.89 14.33 -6.31
C ASP A 293 14.55 12.94 -6.89
N ALA A 294 13.25 12.65 -6.89
CA ALA A 294 12.65 11.49 -7.52
C ALA A 294 12.46 11.74 -9.02
N ASP A 295 13.06 10.89 -9.86
CA ASP A 295 12.45 10.32 -11.08
C ASP A 295 13.49 9.55 -11.88
N SER A 296 13.28 8.25 -12.09
CA SER A 296 13.78 7.56 -13.30
C SER A 296 13.15 6.17 -13.41
N THR A 297 12.00 6.11 -14.08
CA THR A 297 11.50 4.92 -14.76
C THR A 297 12.36 4.65 -16.00
N ASP A 298 12.98 3.48 -16.14
CA ASP A 298 12.78 2.58 -17.29
C ASP A 298 13.59 1.29 -17.14
N GLY A 299 12.93 0.14 -17.19
CA GLY A 299 13.54 -1.18 -17.10
C GLY A 299 13.21 -2.00 -18.34
N ALA A 300 14.03 -1.87 -19.39
CA ALA A 300 13.94 -2.68 -20.60
C ALA A 300 14.61 -4.04 -20.40
N VAL A 301 13.82 -5.12 -20.42
CA VAL A 301 14.27 -6.52 -20.40
C VAL A 301 14.47 -7.00 -21.84
N LEU A 302 15.71 -7.30 -22.21
CA LEU A 302 16.07 -7.95 -23.48
C LEU A 302 15.86 -9.46 -23.37
N MET A 303 14.85 -10.00 -24.05
CA MET A 303 14.68 -11.42 -24.31
C MET A 303 15.31 -11.78 -25.65
N ASN A 304 16.32 -12.66 -25.62
CA ASN A 304 16.98 -13.21 -26.79
C ASN A 304 16.16 -14.42 -27.31
N SER A 305 15.43 -14.22 -28.40
CA SER A 305 14.62 -15.26 -29.06
C SER A 305 15.39 -15.88 -30.24
N LYS A 306 15.41 -17.20 -30.23
CA LYS A 306 16.10 -18.11 -31.15
C LYS A 306 15.53 -18.02 -32.58
N GLU A 307 16.45 -18.02 -33.54
CA GLU A 307 16.25 -17.99 -35.00
C GLU A 307 15.34 -19.10 -35.53
N VAL A 308 14.35 -18.73 -36.35
CA VAL A 308 13.80 -19.51 -37.48
C VAL A 308 13.26 -18.51 -38.53
N GLU A 309 14.04 -18.22 -39.58
CA GLU A 309 13.56 -17.78 -40.91
C GLU A 309 13.33 -19.08 -41.73
N GLU A 310 12.42 -19.25 -42.68
CA GLU A 310 11.98 -18.43 -43.81
C GLU A 310 10.59 -18.94 -44.27
N GLU A 311 9.62 -18.08 -44.60
CA GLU A 311 8.61 -18.38 -45.63
C GLU A 311 8.25 -17.11 -46.42
N GLU A 312 8.41 -17.25 -47.73
CA GLU A 312 8.47 -16.24 -48.78
C GLU A 312 7.06 -15.90 -49.29
N TRP A 313 6.71 -14.60 -49.34
CA TRP A 313 5.43 -14.12 -49.87
C TRP A 313 5.47 -13.98 -51.40
N GLY A 314 4.84 -14.92 -52.10
CA GLY A 314 4.59 -14.84 -53.55
C GLY A 314 3.32 -14.05 -53.88
N THR A 315 3.48 -12.88 -54.51
CA THR A 315 2.41 -12.14 -55.19
C THR A 315 2.17 -12.73 -56.58
N ASN A 316 0.94 -13.16 -56.90
CA ASN A 316 0.53 -13.49 -58.26
C ASN A 316 -0.86 -12.90 -58.53
N ASP A 317 -0.89 -11.78 -59.24
CA ASP A 317 -2.06 -11.38 -60.03
C ASP A 317 -1.55 -10.56 -61.24
N GLU A 318 -1.61 -11.17 -62.43
CA GLU A 318 -2.01 -10.57 -63.71
C GLU A 318 -1.55 -11.43 -64.91
N GLY A 319 -2.54 -11.80 -65.74
CA GLY A 319 -2.48 -11.61 -67.19
C GLY A 319 -1.52 -12.50 -67.99
N ASN A 320 -2.08 -13.48 -68.71
CA ASN A 320 -1.40 -14.10 -69.85
C ASN A 320 -2.23 -13.87 -71.13
N PRO A 321 -1.65 -13.30 -72.21
CA PRO A 321 -2.27 -13.27 -73.52
C PRO A 321 -1.67 -14.35 -74.44
N SER A 322 -2.53 -15.10 -75.13
CA SER A 322 -2.41 -15.59 -76.52
C SER A 322 -3.49 -16.63 -76.81
#